data_AF-A0A6P7FWY6-F1
#
_entry.id   AF-A0A6P7FWY6-F1
#
_cell.length_a   1.000
_cell.length_b   1.000
_cell.length_c   1.000
_cell.angle_alpha   90.00
_cell.angle_beta   90.00
_cell.angle_gamma   90.00
#
_symmetry.space_group_name_H-M   'P 1'
#
loop_
_entity.id
_entity.type
_entity.pdbx_description
1 polymer ?
#
loop_
_entity_poly.entity_id
_entity_poly.type
_entity_poly.pdbx_seq_one_letter_code
_entity_poly.pdbx_strand_id
1 'polypeptide(L)'
;MSLEDRCVRKVYKPIPKTQHRPVGISVYSAIKAPKIPFKRRFNFKKANWEKYTDELETQVKNIVPIPKNYDAFIKLVKRTSCKHIPRGCQQHYISGLNDEAKDIMTKYTEEYSKEPFSEVTAEIGERLR
;
A
#
# COMPACT_ATOMS: atom_id res chain seq x y z
N MET A 1 -15.22 -10.11 -15.90
CA MET A 1 -16.02 -9.98 -14.66
C MET A 1 -17.14 -9.01 -14.98
N SER A 2 -18.36 -9.53 -15.10
CA SER A 2 -19.56 -8.77 -15.48
C SER A 2 -19.93 -7.78 -14.37
N LEU A 3 -20.67 -6.71 -14.70
CA LEU A 3 -21.22 -5.79 -13.71
C LEU A 3 -22.16 -6.53 -12.74
N GLU A 4 -22.84 -7.56 -13.23
CA GLU A 4 -23.77 -8.41 -12.47
C GLU A 4 -23.05 -9.15 -11.33
N ASP A 5 -21.81 -9.58 -11.55
CA ASP A 5 -20.99 -10.28 -10.55
C ASP A 5 -20.61 -9.38 -9.35
N ARG A 6 -20.82 -8.06 -9.48
CA ARG A 6 -20.42 -7.03 -8.50
C ARG A 6 -21.59 -6.33 -7.84
N CYS A 7 -22.81 -6.71 -8.19
CA CYS A 7 -24.02 -6.09 -7.68
C CYS A 7 -24.78 -7.09 -6.82
N VAL A 8 -25.03 -6.73 -5.56
CA VAL A 8 -25.91 -7.50 -4.68
C VAL A 8 -27.23 -6.77 -4.54
N ARG A 9 -28.29 -7.41 -5.03
CA ARG A 9 -29.66 -6.95 -4.82
C ARG A 9 -30.15 -7.42 -3.45
N LYS A 10 -30.60 -6.49 -2.62
CA LYS A 10 -31.21 -6.78 -1.31
C LYS A 10 -32.61 -6.19 -1.25
N VAL A 11 -33.58 -7.03 -0.94
CA VAL A 11 -34.97 -6.59 -0.75
C VAL A 11 -35.21 -6.37 0.74
N TYR A 12 -35.54 -5.14 1.13
CA TYR A 12 -35.74 -4.75 2.53
C TYR A 12 -37.14 -5.10 3.04
N LYS A 13 -37.36 -4.89 4.35
CA LYS A 13 -38.67 -5.04 4.97
C LYS A 13 -39.69 -4.07 4.34
N PRO A 14 -40.96 -4.47 4.24
CA PRO A 14 -42.01 -3.60 3.71
C PRO A 14 -42.13 -2.32 4.54
N ILE A 15 -42.43 -1.22 3.87
CA ILE A 15 -42.69 0.06 4.55
C ILE A 15 -44.06 -0.06 5.25
N PRO A 16 -44.17 0.27 6.55
CA PRO A 16 -45.43 0.16 7.27
C PRO A 16 -46.57 0.90 6.56
N LYS A 17 -47.75 0.28 6.53
CA LYS A 17 -48.98 0.83 5.91
C LYS A 17 -48.90 1.08 4.39
N THR A 18 -47.97 0.44 3.69
CA THR A 18 -47.90 0.47 2.22
C THR A 18 -47.67 -0.93 1.64
N GLN A 19 -47.98 -1.12 0.36
CA GLN A 19 -47.64 -2.35 -0.38
C GLN A 19 -46.20 -2.31 -0.94
N HIS A 20 -45.45 -1.22 -0.71
CA HIS A 20 -44.13 -1.04 -1.28
C HIS A 20 -43.04 -1.75 -0.46
N ARG A 21 -42.10 -2.35 -1.19
CA ARG A 21 -40.92 -3.02 -0.62
C ARG A 21 -39.66 -2.41 -1.22
N PRO A 22 -38.81 -1.74 -0.41
CA PRO A 22 -37.60 -1.13 -0.93
C PRO A 22 -36.62 -2.18 -1.44
N VAL A 23 -35.98 -1.89 -2.57
CA VAL A 23 -34.89 -2.67 -3.13
C VAL A 23 -33.62 -1.84 -3.04
N GLY A 24 -32.63 -2.34 -2.31
CA GLY A 24 -31.27 -1.81 -2.33
C GLY A 24 -30.42 -2.57 -3.33
N ILE A 25 -29.55 -1.85 -4.00
CA ILE A 25 -28.50 -2.43 -4.83
C ILE A 25 -27.18 -1.97 -4.23
N SER A 26 -26.35 -2.92 -3.80
CA SER A 26 -24.99 -2.66 -3.36
C SER A 26 -24.04 -2.98 -4.50
N VAL A 27 -23.36 -1.97 -5.02
CA VAL A 27 -22.36 -2.11 -6.08
C VAL A 27 -20.97 -2.16 -5.45
N TYR A 28 -20.20 -3.22 -5.72
CA TYR A 28 -18.85 -3.39 -5.22
C TYR A 28 -17.81 -2.93 -6.25
N SER A 29 -16.72 -2.34 -5.75
CA SER A 29 -15.64 -1.87 -6.63
C SER A 29 -15.05 -3.02 -7.43
N ALA A 30 -14.56 -2.65 -8.60
CA ALA A 30 -13.94 -3.59 -9.49
C ALA A 30 -12.65 -4.20 -8.95
N ILE A 31 -11.87 -3.30 -8.36
CA ILE A 31 -10.56 -3.54 -7.85
C ILE A 31 -10.71 -3.60 -6.34
N LYS A 32 -10.56 -4.80 -5.78
CA LYS A 32 -10.42 -4.97 -4.33
C LYS A 32 -8.93 -4.88 -4.02
N ALA A 33 -8.51 -3.80 -3.37
CA ALA A 33 -7.15 -3.70 -2.88
C ALA A 33 -6.91 -4.88 -1.91
N PRO A 34 -5.86 -5.70 -2.12
CA PRO A 34 -5.56 -6.78 -1.19
C PRO A 34 -5.28 -6.17 0.18
N LYS A 35 -5.89 -6.73 1.23
CA LYS A 35 -5.61 -6.32 2.60
C LYS A 35 -4.21 -6.82 2.97
N ILE A 36 -3.20 -5.97 2.78
CA ILE A 36 -1.81 -6.31 3.12
C ILE A 36 -1.66 -6.21 4.64
N PRO A 37 -1.18 -7.26 5.33
CA PRO A 37 -0.93 -7.17 6.76
C PRO A 37 0.16 -6.14 7.03
N PHE A 38 -0.04 -5.32 8.06
CA PHE A 38 0.95 -4.33 8.48
C PHE A 38 2.24 -5.04 8.92
N LYS A 39 3.27 -4.99 8.07
CA LYS A 39 4.58 -5.59 8.35
C LYS A 39 5.63 -4.49 8.39
N ARG A 40 6.20 -4.25 9.57
CA ARG A 40 7.33 -3.33 9.75
C ARG A 40 8.55 -3.90 8.99
N ARG A 41 9.00 -3.20 7.96
CA ARG A 41 10.17 -3.55 7.15
C ARG A 41 11.33 -2.60 7.48
N PHE A 42 12.55 -3.07 7.28
CA PHE A 42 13.73 -2.21 7.37
C PHE A 42 13.67 -1.15 6.27
N ASN A 43 13.86 0.11 6.64
CA ASN A 43 13.95 1.19 5.68
C ASN A 43 15.41 1.46 5.35
N PHE A 44 15.93 0.74 4.35
CA PHE A 44 17.32 0.85 3.91
C PHE A 44 17.66 2.24 3.33
N LYS A 45 16.68 3.01 2.86
CA LYS A 45 16.89 4.39 2.40
C LYS A 45 17.20 5.36 3.55
N LYS A 46 16.72 5.07 4.77
CA LYS A 46 16.94 5.88 5.97
C LYS A 46 17.95 5.26 6.94
N ALA A 47 18.65 4.21 6.51
CA ALA A 47 19.66 3.55 7.32
C ALA A 47 20.87 4.47 7.53
N ASN A 48 21.40 4.52 8.74
CA ASN A 48 22.71 5.09 8.99
C ASN A 48 23.77 3.99 8.77
N TRP A 49 24.25 3.88 7.54
CA TRP A 49 25.17 2.82 7.14
C TRP A 49 26.55 2.96 7.78
N GLU A 50 27.05 4.18 7.96
CA GLU A 50 28.34 4.43 8.60
C GLU A 50 28.37 3.87 10.03
N LYS A 51 27.43 4.31 10.88
CA LYS A 51 27.35 3.83 12.26
C LYS A 51 27.04 2.34 12.37
N TYR A 52 26.25 1.82 11.42
CA TYR A 52 25.97 0.39 11.35
C TYR A 52 27.24 -0.42 11.14
N THR A 53 28.04 -0.03 10.14
CA THR A 53 29.30 -0.71 9.79
C THR A 53 30.30 -0.61 10.91
N ASP A 54 30.53 0.60 11.45
CA ASP A 54 31.49 0.83 12.53
C ASP A 54 31.18 -0.04 13.77
N GLU A 55 29.91 -0.07 14.20
CA GLU A 55 29.50 -0.86 15.37
C GLU A 55 29.56 -2.36 15.09
N LEU A 56 29.16 -2.79 13.88
CA LEU A 56 29.21 -4.20 13.50
C LEU A 56 30.65 -4.70 13.46
N GLU A 57 31.56 -4.01 12.78
CA GLU A 57 32.96 -4.40 12.66
C GLU A 57 33.64 -4.44 14.03
N THR A 58 33.38 -3.47 14.88
CA THR A 58 33.93 -3.42 16.24
C THR A 58 33.46 -4.61 17.08
N GLN A 59 32.18 -4.98 16.99
CA GLN A 59 31.63 -6.07 17.78
C GLN A 59 31.92 -7.45 17.20
N VAL A 60 32.04 -7.59 15.88
CA VAL A 60 32.38 -8.86 15.21
C VAL A 60 33.77 -9.34 15.62
N LYS A 61 34.73 -8.42 15.84
CA LYS A 61 36.07 -8.75 16.35
C LYS A 61 36.07 -9.53 17.66
N ASN A 62 35.01 -9.40 18.47
CA ASN A 62 34.87 -10.12 19.75
C ASN A 62 34.31 -11.55 19.59
N ILE A 63 33.91 -11.95 18.38
CA ILE A 63 33.35 -13.27 18.10
C ILE A 63 34.43 -14.12 17.43
N VAL A 64 34.80 -15.24 18.06
CA VAL A 64 35.74 -16.20 17.46
C VAL A 64 35.07 -16.85 16.24
N PRO A 65 35.73 -16.90 15.06
CA PRO A 65 35.15 -17.38 13.80
C PRO A 65 35.05 -18.91 13.76
N ILE A 66 34.25 -19.48 14.66
CA ILE A 66 33.96 -20.92 14.76
C ILE A 66 32.47 -21.13 14.44
N PRO A 67 32.09 -22.20 13.71
CA PRO A 67 30.69 -22.46 13.37
C PRO A 67 29.72 -22.46 14.56
N LYS A 68 30.19 -22.90 15.74
CA LYS A 68 29.42 -22.87 17.00
C LYS A 68 28.96 -21.46 17.40
N ASN A 69 29.66 -20.42 16.97
CA ASN A 69 29.36 -19.03 17.28
C ASN A 69 28.49 -18.34 16.21
N TYR A 70 28.04 -19.05 15.18
CA TYR A 70 27.25 -18.47 14.10
C TYR A 70 25.96 -17.82 14.60
N ASP A 71 25.29 -18.44 15.59
CA ASP A 71 24.10 -17.86 16.22
C ASP A 71 24.38 -16.54 16.93
N ALA A 72 25.56 -16.41 17.56
CA ALA A 72 25.97 -15.17 18.20
C ALA A 72 26.20 -14.07 17.16
N PHE A 73 26.80 -14.41 16.03
CA PHE A 73 26.96 -13.50 14.89
C PHE A 73 25.60 -13.06 14.31
N ILE A 74 24.66 -13.97 14.08
CA ILE A 74 23.31 -13.62 13.62
C ILE A 74 22.63 -12.66 14.60
N LYS A 75 22.70 -12.95 15.91
CA LYS A 75 22.12 -12.09 16.94
C LYS A 75 22.75 -10.70 16.93
N LEU A 76 24.08 -10.63 16.76
CA LEU A 76 24.81 -9.37 16.62
C LEU A 76 24.30 -8.56 15.42
N VAL A 77 24.28 -9.15 14.23
CA VAL A 77 23.79 -8.51 12.99
C VAL A 77 22.36 -8.01 13.14
N LYS A 78 21.47 -8.82 13.72
CA LYS A 78 20.08 -8.42 13.97
C LYS A 78 20.00 -7.24 14.93
N ARG A 79 20.82 -7.23 15.99
CA ARG A 79 20.83 -6.17 17.00
C ARG A 79 21.31 -4.85 16.41
N THR A 80 22.46 -4.85 15.72
CA THR A 80 23.01 -3.65 15.06
C THR A 80 22.05 -3.13 13.99
N SER A 81 21.43 -4.04 13.22
CA SER A 81 20.43 -3.68 12.21
C SER A 81 19.23 -2.98 12.84
N CYS A 82 18.70 -3.48 13.96
CA CYS A 82 17.56 -2.84 14.64
C CYS A 82 17.89 -1.46 15.21
N LYS A 83 19.15 -1.21 15.55
CA LYS A 83 19.61 0.05 16.14
C LYS A 83 19.81 1.15 15.10
N HIS A 84 20.36 0.79 13.94
CA HIS A 84 20.79 1.77 12.91
C HIS A 84 19.92 1.80 11.66
N ILE A 85 19.10 0.77 11.44
CA ILE A 85 18.18 0.71 10.30
C ILE A 85 16.76 0.88 10.85
N PRO A 86 16.15 2.07 10.69
CA PRO A 86 14.82 2.31 11.22
C PRO A 86 13.81 1.36 10.58
N ARG A 87 12.86 0.90 11.39
CA ARG A 87 11.73 0.11 10.90
C ARG A 87 10.57 1.03 10.57
N GLY A 88 10.09 0.94 9.35
CA GLY A 88 8.93 1.68 8.88
C GLY A 88 7.88 0.74 8.33
N CYS A 89 6.64 1.21 8.33
CA CYS A 89 5.68 0.81 7.31
C CYS A 89 5.49 2.02 6.41
N GLN A 90 5.47 1.79 5.11
CA GLN A 90 5.13 2.85 4.18
C GLN A 90 3.64 3.15 4.36
N GLN A 91 3.32 4.29 4.95
CA GLN A 91 1.94 4.71 5.21
C GLN A 91 1.30 5.32 3.97
N HIS A 92 2.11 5.91 3.09
CA HIS A 92 1.65 6.55 1.86
C HIS A 92 1.99 5.68 0.66
N TYR A 93 1.00 5.43 -0.19
CA TYR A 93 1.21 4.78 -1.47
C TYR A 93 2.23 5.61 -2.30
N ILE A 94 3.30 4.96 -2.78
CA ILE A 94 4.15 5.55 -3.82
C ILE A 94 3.54 5.06 -5.13
N SER A 95 3.02 5.98 -5.95
CA SER A 95 2.49 5.61 -7.25
C SER A 95 3.61 5.07 -8.13
N GLY A 96 3.44 3.86 -8.66
CA GLY A 96 4.31 3.31 -9.71
C GLY A 96 4.15 3.98 -11.07
N LEU A 97 3.49 5.14 -11.12
CA LEU A 97 3.30 5.93 -12.33
C LEU A 97 4.63 6.57 -12.74
N ASN A 98 4.92 6.53 -14.05
CA ASN A 98 5.94 7.38 -14.64
C ASN A 98 5.50 8.86 -14.54
N ASP A 99 6.41 9.78 -14.80
CA ASP A 99 6.11 11.20 -14.59
C ASP A 99 4.99 11.71 -15.52
N GLU A 100 4.92 11.20 -16.75
CA GLU A 100 3.82 11.47 -17.68
C GLU A 100 2.46 11.03 -17.12
N ALA A 101 2.34 9.80 -16.60
CA ALA A 101 1.08 9.33 -16.04
C ALA A 101 0.71 10.04 -14.74
N LYS A 102 1.68 10.55 -13.95
CA LYS A 102 1.38 11.41 -12.81
C LYS A 102 0.75 12.73 -13.24
N ASP A 103 1.28 13.35 -14.29
CA ASP A 103 0.76 14.61 -14.82
C ASP A 103 -0.66 14.43 -15.35
N ILE A 104 -0.91 13.36 -16.10
CA ILE A 104 -2.24 13.01 -16.60
C ILE A 104 -3.19 12.72 -15.43
N MET A 105 -2.74 11.99 -14.39
CA MET A 105 -3.54 11.68 -13.21
C MET A 105 -3.92 12.93 -12.42
N THR A 106 -3.00 13.89 -12.33
CA THR A 106 -3.24 15.18 -11.67
C THR A 106 -4.32 15.96 -12.43
N LYS A 107 -4.17 16.09 -13.76
CA LYS A 107 -5.16 16.74 -14.64
C LYS A 107 -6.53 16.06 -14.56
N TYR A 108 -6.56 14.72 -14.58
CA TYR A 108 -7.79 13.97 -14.42
C TYR A 108 -8.48 14.30 -13.10
N THR A 109 -7.72 14.35 -12.00
CA THR A 109 -8.26 14.61 -10.66
C THR A 109 -8.85 16.02 -10.55
N GLU A 110 -8.18 17.01 -11.16
CA GLU A 110 -8.67 18.39 -11.23
C GLU A 110 -9.96 18.51 -12.03
N GLU A 111 -10.00 17.95 -13.25
CA GLU A 111 -11.18 18.00 -14.11
C GLU A 111 -12.35 17.19 -13.55
N TYR A 112 -12.07 16.02 -12.98
CA TYR A 112 -13.08 15.20 -12.29
C TYR A 112 -13.71 15.92 -11.10
N SER A 113 -12.94 16.78 -10.41
CA SER A 113 -13.44 17.57 -9.27
C SER A 113 -14.34 18.72 -9.73
N LYS A 114 -14.14 19.24 -10.94
CA LYS A 114 -14.97 20.29 -11.54
C LYS A 114 -16.24 19.69 -12.15
N GLU A 115 -16.07 18.75 -13.08
CA GLU A 115 -17.17 18.21 -13.87
C GLU A 115 -16.91 16.74 -14.27
N PRO A 116 -17.26 15.77 -13.40
CA PRO A 116 -16.84 14.37 -13.52
C PRO A 116 -17.41 13.62 -14.73
N PHE A 117 -18.50 14.13 -15.33
CA PHE A 117 -19.19 13.51 -16.46
C PHE A 117 -18.97 14.24 -17.79
N SER A 118 -18.03 15.19 -17.84
CA SER A 118 -17.65 15.87 -19.09
C SER A 118 -16.89 14.92 -20.03
N GLU A 119 -17.04 15.15 -21.34
CA GLU A 119 -16.29 14.41 -22.37
C GLU A 119 -14.78 14.56 -22.16
N VAL A 120 -14.32 15.76 -21.76
CA VAL A 120 -12.92 16.04 -21.45
C VAL A 120 -12.42 15.16 -20.30
N THR A 121 -13.20 15.01 -19.22
CA THR A 121 -12.81 14.14 -18.10
C THR A 121 -12.75 12.67 -18.52
N ALA A 122 -13.68 12.23 -19.37
CA ALA A 122 -13.70 10.89 -19.91
C ALA A 122 -12.46 10.61 -20.77
N GLU A 123 -12.09 11.52 -21.68
CA GLU A 123 -10.91 11.39 -22.55
C GLU A 123 -9.60 11.34 -21.76
N ILE A 124 -9.44 12.18 -20.74
CA ILE A 124 -8.26 12.14 -19.86
C ILE A 124 -8.21 10.81 -19.10
N GLY A 125 -9.36 10.32 -18.64
CA GLY A 125 -9.48 9.03 -17.97
C GLY A 125 -9.09 7.85 -18.88
N GLU A 126 -9.46 7.88 -20.16
CA GLU A 126 -9.05 6.85 -21.12
C GLU A 126 -7.54 6.83 -21.37
N ARG A 127 -6.88 7.99 -21.37
CA ARG A 127 -5.43 8.10 -21.51
C ARG A 127 -4.63 7.56 -20.32
N LEU A 128 -5.27 7.34 -19.17
CA LEU A 128 -4.63 6.74 -17.98
C LEU A 128 -4.61 5.21 -17.98
N ARG A 129 -5.32 4.57 -18.92
CA ARG A 129 -5.50 3.12 -18.98
C ARG A 129 -4.31 2.40 -19.62
#